data_AF-A0A7C9UXI0-F1
#
_entry.id   AF-A0A7C9UXI0-F1
#
_cell.length_a   1.000
_cell.length_b   1.000
_cell.length_c   1.000
_cell.angle_alpha   90.00
_cell.angle_beta   90.00
_cell.angle_gamma   90.00
#
_symmetry.space_group_name_H-M   'P 1'
#
loop_
_entity.id
_entity.type
_entity.pdbx_description
1 polymer ?
#
loop_
_entity_poly.entity_id
_entity_poly.type
_entity_poly.pdbx_seq_one_letter_code
_entity_poly.pdbx_strand_id
1 'polypeptide(L)'
;MRMFLALLLVLVAAPALADPPSLRLPLDCRLGEDCWIANYPDSDPGPGSRDYTCAPRSYDGHTGVDIALRDREALEAGVPVLAVAAGKVVAARDEVEDGLWLAGRKDEVKAARRECGNRVAVAHGDGWVTDYCHMRQGSIRVKVGDMVAAGQPLGLVGLSGMTEFPHIHVGLLRFAPGKTEGVPVDPFTGALLSAGCGQPPKPLWGQSLPYQAGDLYAVGFADHLPTADEVKRHAQGLAVVTPDAPALVAWATLFGVKGGDRLGVRLTAPDGSTLLEQTIALDRDQAWRMAASGKKRPVSGWVIGRYQAVVIWERPGRPPQMRTTAIEVRP
;
A
#
# COMPACT_ATOMS: atom_id res chain seq x y z
N MET A 1 23.52 -67.07 34.01
CA MET A 1 23.09 -66.52 32.71
C MET A 1 21.98 -65.51 32.95
N ARG A 2 22.25 -64.21 32.80
CA ARG A 2 21.26 -63.13 32.57
C ARG A 2 22.04 -61.83 32.31
N MET A 3 22.40 -61.62 31.05
CA MET A 3 22.90 -60.35 30.52
C MET A 3 21.74 -59.36 30.47
N PHE A 4 21.84 -58.25 31.19
CA PHE A 4 20.97 -57.10 30.98
C PHE A 4 21.61 -56.20 29.93
N LEU A 5 21.04 -56.21 28.72
CA LEU A 5 21.42 -55.30 27.64
C LEU A 5 20.72 -53.97 27.88
N ALA A 6 21.47 -52.96 28.35
CA ALA A 6 20.95 -51.59 28.47
C ALA A 6 20.86 -50.98 27.08
N LEU A 7 19.63 -50.85 26.55
CA LEU A 7 19.36 -50.19 25.28
C LEU A 7 19.46 -48.67 25.49
N LEU A 8 20.58 -48.07 25.09
CA LEU A 8 20.76 -46.62 25.10
C LEU A 8 19.92 -46.02 23.96
N LEU A 9 18.76 -45.46 24.30
CA LEU A 9 17.91 -44.73 23.34
C LEU A 9 18.56 -43.37 23.06
N VAL A 10 19.31 -43.25 21.96
CA VAL A 10 19.81 -41.96 21.48
C VAL A 10 18.62 -41.23 20.82
N LEU A 11 18.00 -40.29 21.55
CA LEU A 11 17.08 -39.34 20.95
C LEU A 11 17.87 -38.40 20.03
N VAL A 12 17.84 -38.69 18.73
CA VAL A 12 18.24 -37.72 17.71
C VAL A 12 17.14 -36.68 17.65
N ALA A 13 17.33 -35.55 18.34
CA ALA A 13 16.50 -34.37 18.16
C ALA A 13 16.75 -33.83 16.75
N ALA A 14 15.90 -34.22 15.79
CA ALA A 14 15.83 -33.51 14.53
C ALA A 14 15.49 -32.05 14.86
N PRO A 15 16.16 -31.05 14.25
CA PRO A 15 15.75 -29.66 14.43
C PRO A 15 14.30 -29.56 13.95
N ALA A 16 13.39 -29.28 14.88
CA ALA A 16 12.04 -28.93 14.52
C ALA A 16 12.14 -27.69 13.64
N LEU A 17 11.74 -27.80 12.37
CA LEU A 17 11.51 -26.64 11.53
C LEU A 17 10.44 -25.82 12.24
N ALA A 18 10.84 -24.67 12.80
CA ALA A 18 9.94 -23.69 13.36
C ALA A 18 8.92 -23.30 12.29
N ASP A 19 7.68 -23.16 12.73
CA ASP A 19 6.59 -22.73 11.87
C ASP A 19 6.92 -21.37 11.22
N PRO A 20 6.42 -21.11 10.00
CA PRO A 20 6.50 -19.79 9.39
C PRO A 20 5.97 -18.70 10.34
N PRO A 21 6.53 -17.47 10.29
CA PRO A 21 6.06 -16.39 11.14
C PRO A 21 4.60 -16.05 10.82
N SER A 22 3.78 -15.83 11.86
CA SER A 22 2.45 -15.24 11.70
C SER A 22 2.59 -13.71 11.61
N LEU A 23 2.18 -13.15 10.47
CA LEU A 23 2.39 -11.75 10.13
C LEU A 23 1.18 -10.90 10.52
N ARG A 24 1.41 -9.71 11.06
CA ARG A 24 0.39 -8.66 11.23
C ARG A 24 0.61 -7.52 10.24
N LEU A 25 -0.37 -6.63 10.08
CA LEU A 25 -0.17 -5.43 9.26
C LEU A 25 1.01 -4.58 9.80
N PRO A 26 1.86 -4.04 8.91
CA PRO A 26 3.01 -3.21 9.30
C PRO A 26 2.61 -1.78 9.68
N LEU A 27 1.32 -1.45 9.71
CA LEU A 27 0.76 -0.15 10.07
C LEU A 27 -0.42 -0.39 11.00
N ASP A 28 -0.65 0.52 11.95
CA ASP A 28 -1.89 0.56 12.74
C ASP A 28 -2.99 1.24 11.92
N CYS A 29 -3.65 0.44 11.08
CA CYS A 29 -4.57 0.94 10.06
C CYS A 29 -5.69 -0.07 9.77
N ARG A 30 -6.82 0.44 9.31
CA ARG A 30 -7.95 -0.29 8.74
C ARG A 30 -7.81 -0.33 7.21
N LEU A 31 -7.42 -1.49 6.71
CA LEU A 31 -7.23 -1.73 5.28
C LEU A 31 -8.51 -1.40 4.49
N GLY A 32 -8.40 -0.53 3.48
CA GLY A 32 -9.52 -0.03 2.68
C GLY A 32 -10.10 1.31 3.16
N GLU A 33 -9.68 1.80 4.35
CA GLU A 33 -10.17 3.04 4.95
C GLU A 33 -9.07 4.09 5.15
N ASP A 34 -7.94 3.73 5.74
CA ASP A 34 -6.82 4.63 6.06
C ASP A 34 -5.47 4.13 5.53
N CYS A 35 -5.40 2.86 5.10
CA CYS A 35 -4.31 2.28 4.33
C CYS A 35 -4.84 1.33 3.25
N TRP A 36 -4.05 1.08 2.19
CA TRP A 36 -4.45 0.23 1.06
C TRP A 36 -3.29 -0.59 0.54
N ILE A 37 -3.54 -1.79 0.04
CA ILE A 37 -2.54 -2.54 -0.71
C ILE A 37 -2.49 -1.95 -2.12
N ALA A 38 -1.44 -1.16 -2.39
CA ALA A 38 -1.22 -0.56 -3.69
C ALA A 38 -0.69 -1.59 -4.69
N ASN A 39 0.24 -2.45 -4.29
CA ASN A 39 0.82 -3.51 -5.12
C ASN A 39 1.04 -4.80 -4.30
N TYR A 40 0.80 -5.93 -4.94
CA TYR A 40 1.12 -7.27 -4.45
C TYR A 40 2.47 -7.74 -4.98
N PRO A 41 3.08 -8.80 -4.42
CA PRO A 41 4.31 -9.35 -4.97
C PRO A 41 4.10 -9.89 -6.38
N ASP A 42 5.12 -9.77 -7.21
CA ASP A 42 5.18 -10.31 -8.55
C ASP A 42 5.48 -11.81 -8.50
N SER A 43 4.46 -12.61 -8.78
CA SER A 43 4.53 -14.05 -8.91
C SER A 43 4.73 -14.51 -10.35
N ASP A 44 4.86 -13.60 -11.32
CA ASP A 44 5.15 -13.93 -12.73
C ASP A 44 6.01 -12.84 -13.41
N PRO A 45 7.31 -12.74 -13.05
CA PRO A 45 8.18 -11.66 -13.52
C PRO A 45 8.29 -11.54 -15.03
N GLY A 46 8.27 -10.29 -15.51
CA GLY A 46 8.28 -9.90 -16.91
C GLY A 46 7.17 -8.91 -17.26
N PRO A 47 7.02 -8.55 -18.56
CA PRO A 47 6.04 -7.56 -19.02
C PRO A 47 4.57 -7.89 -18.69
N GLY A 48 4.29 -9.13 -18.27
CA GLY A 48 2.96 -9.61 -17.88
C GLY A 48 2.71 -9.66 -16.38
N SER A 49 3.64 -9.17 -15.54
CA SER A 49 3.69 -9.27 -14.07
C SER A 49 2.34 -9.49 -13.40
N ARG A 50 2.24 -10.56 -12.60
CA ARG A 50 1.01 -11.00 -11.97
C ARG A 50 1.15 -11.14 -10.47
N ASP A 51 0.11 -10.78 -9.75
CA ASP A 51 -0.02 -11.12 -8.34
C ASP A 51 -0.32 -12.61 -8.13
N TYR A 52 -0.39 -13.05 -6.87
CA TYR A 52 -0.71 -14.42 -6.51
C TYR A 52 -2.05 -14.96 -7.03
N THR A 53 -3.00 -14.09 -7.41
CA THR A 53 -4.28 -14.46 -8.02
C THR A 53 -4.23 -14.49 -9.54
N CYS A 54 -3.04 -14.33 -10.14
CA CYS A 54 -2.81 -14.16 -11.56
C CYS A 54 -3.43 -12.87 -12.15
N ALA A 55 -3.73 -11.89 -11.30
CA ALA A 55 -4.26 -10.61 -11.72
C ALA A 55 -3.15 -9.56 -11.85
N PRO A 56 -3.34 -8.50 -12.66
CA PRO A 56 -2.29 -7.51 -12.90
C PRO A 56 -2.33 -6.41 -11.82
N ARG A 57 -2.11 -6.79 -10.56
CA ARG A 57 -1.92 -5.89 -9.38
C ARG A 57 -0.51 -5.98 -8.81
N SER A 58 0.46 -6.14 -9.71
CA SER A 58 1.89 -6.08 -9.43
C SER A 58 2.57 -5.29 -10.55
N TYR A 59 3.88 -5.12 -10.44
CA TYR A 59 4.77 -4.65 -11.49
C TYR A 59 6.02 -5.51 -11.54
N ASP A 60 6.70 -5.50 -12.69
CA ASP A 60 7.84 -6.38 -12.97
C ASP A 60 8.92 -6.32 -11.88
N GLY A 61 9.18 -7.47 -11.25
CA GLY A 61 10.22 -7.64 -10.24
C GLY A 61 9.85 -7.14 -8.85
N HIS A 62 8.59 -6.83 -8.58
CA HIS A 62 8.13 -6.41 -7.25
C HIS A 62 8.17 -7.58 -6.26
N THR A 63 8.95 -7.49 -5.17
CA THR A 63 9.21 -8.64 -4.28
C THR A 63 8.46 -8.62 -2.94
N GLY A 64 7.51 -7.70 -2.77
CA GLY A 64 6.84 -7.48 -1.49
C GLY A 64 5.44 -6.93 -1.64
N VAL A 65 4.89 -6.42 -0.55
CA VAL A 65 3.57 -5.78 -0.50
C VAL A 65 3.76 -4.30 -0.23
N ASP A 66 3.20 -3.45 -1.10
CA ASP A 66 3.17 -2.01 -0.89
C ASP A 66 1.88 -1.61 -0.20
N ILE A 67 2.00 -1.11 1.03
CA ILE A 67 0.85 -0.63 1.81
C ILE A 67 0.90 0.89 1.86
N ALA A 68 0.03 1.50 1.07
CA ALA A 68 -0.05 2.93 0.84
C ALA A 68 -0.74 3.66 2.00
N LEU A 69 -0.22 4.84 2.31
CA LEU A 69 -0.97 5.86 3.04
C LEU A 69 -1.88 6.61 2.06
N ARG A 70 -2.83 7.36 2.61
CA ARG A 70 -3.78 8.15 1.83
C ARG A 70 -3.09 9.21 0.97
N ASP A 71 -2.23 10.00 1.60
CA ASP A 71 -1.63 11.21 1.05
C ASP A 71 -0.36 11.61 1.82
N ARG A 72 0.30 12.69 1.40
CA ARG A 72 1.48 13.22 2.08
C ARG A 72 1.14 13.88 3.42
N GLU A 73 -0.08 14.32 3.66
CA GLU A 73 -0.49 14.81 4.98
C GLU A 73 -0.43 13.70 6.04
N ALA A 74 -0.99 12.51 5.73
CA ALA A 74 -0.84 11.34 6.59
C ALA A 74 0.63 10.97 6.79
N LEU A 75 1.44 11.06 5.71
CA LEU A 75 2.89 10.89 5.82
C LEU A 75 3.46 11.89 6.83
N GLU A 76 3.28 13.20 6.64
CA GLU A 76 3.85 14.27 7.49
C GLU A 76 3.45 14.11 8.96
N ALA A 77 2.21 13.72 9.24
CA ALA A 77 1.72 13.41 10.58
C ALA A 77 2.50 12.28 11.30
N GLY A 78 3.24 11.46 10.55
CA GLY A 78 4.17 10.48 11.09
C GLY A 78 3.51 9.13 11.41
N VAL A 79 3.20 8.36 10.38
CA VAL A 79 2.67 6.99 10.55
C VAL A 79 3.79 6.02 10.96
N PRO A 80 3.69 5.33 12.10
CA PRO A 80 4.67 4.33 12.52
C PRO A 80 4.68 3.09 11.63
N VAL A 81 5.88 2.60 11.31
CA VAL A 81 6.08 1.26 10.76
C VAL A 81 6.22 0.29 11.92
N LEU A 82 5.40 -0.75 11.92
CA LEU A 82 5.32 -1.75 12.98
C LEU A 82 5.95 -3.07 12.51
N ALA A 83 6.68 -3.75 13.40
CA ALA A 83 7.20 -5.08 13.11
C ALA A 83 6.04 -6.07 12.86
N VAL A 84 6.01 -6.71 11.69
CA VAL A 84 4.94 -7.66 11.33
C VAL A 84 4.98 -8.94 12.16
N ALA A 85 6.13 -9.27 12.75
CA ALA A 85 6.31 -10.39 13.68
C ALA A 85 7.49 -10.10 14.62
N ALA A 86 7.54 -10.79 15.76
CA ALA A 86 8.65 -10.67 16.70
C ALA A 86 9.93 -11.24 16.09
N GLY A 87 11.09 -10.70 16.45
CA GLY A 87 12.35 -11.16 15.90
C GLY A 87 13.54 -10.32 16.29
N LYS A 88 14.66 -10.55 15.60
CA LYS A 88 15.91 -9.83 15.79
C LYS A 88 16.19 -8.93 14.59
N VAL A 89 16.53 -7.66 14.83
CA VAL A 89 16.97 -6.76 13.77
C VAL A 89 18.33 -7.22 13.23
N VAL A 90 18.40 -7.50 11.93
CA VAL A 90 19.60 -8.00 11.24
C VAL A 90 20.17 -7.02 10.22
N ALA A 91 19.40 -6.01 9.81
CA ALA A 91 19.89 -4.89 9.01
C ALA A 91 19.12 -3.62 9.36
N ALA A 92 19.79 -2.47 9.27
CA ALA A 92 19.19 -1.15 9.39
C ALA A 92 19.96 -0.16 8.49
N ARG A 93 19.24 0.77 7.85
CA ARG A 93 19.79 1.88 7.05
C ARG A 93 18.86 3.09 7.20
N ASP A 94 19.40 4.26 7.52
CA ASP A 94 18.58 5.43 7.93
C ASP A 94 19.07 6.77 7.35
N GLU A 95 20.02 6.74 6.43
CA GLU A 95 20.68 7.93 5.88
C GLU A 95 20.18 8.37 4.50
N VAL A 96 19.30 7.62 3.85
CA VAL A 96 18.80 7.91 2.51
C VAL A 96 17.76 9.02 2.56
N GLU A 97 17.97 10.08 1.79
CA GLU A 97 17.04 11.21 1.66
C GLU A 97 15.68 10.78 1.10
N ASP A 98 14.61 11.31 1.69
CA ASP A 98 13.23 11.12 1.21
C ASP A 98 13.00 11.91 -0.10
N GLY A 99 12.28 11.33 -1.06
CA GLY A 99 11.80 12.03 -2.25
C GLY A 99 12.79 12.10 -3.41
N LEU A 100 13.95 11.44 -3.35
CA LEU A 100 14.92 11.40 -4.46
C LEU A 100 14.30 10.93 -5.78
N TRP A 101 13.41 9.93 -5.75
CA TRP A 101 12.69 9.48 -6.94
C TRP A 101 11.83 10.59 -7.56
N LEU A 102 11.05 11.28 -6.72
CA LEU A 102 10.14 12.35 -7.12
C LEU A 102 10.89 13.58 -7.66
N ALA A 103 12.10 13.83 -7.16
CA ALA A 103 13.02 14.83 -7.68
C ALA A 103 13.68 14.44 -9.02
N GLY A 104 13.32 13.31 -9.61
CA GLY A 104 13.92 12.81 -10.85
C GLY A 104 15.32 12.21 -10.68
N ARG A 105 15.80 12.00 -9.43
CA ARG A 105 17.14 11.50 -9.09
C ARG A 105 17.17 9.97 -8.94
N LYS A 106 16.33 9.25 -9.68
CA LYS A 106 16.22 7.78 -9.59
C LYS A 106 17.51 7.04 -9.96
N ASP A 107 18.29 7.59 -10.90
CA ASP A 107 19.51 6.94 -11.36
C ASP A 107 20.62 6.98 -10.30
N GLU A 108 20.62 8.01 -9.45
CA GLU A 108 21.49 8.11 -8.27
C GLU A 108 21.14 7.03 -7.23
N VAL A 109 19.85 6.81 -6.98
CA VAL A 109 19.36 5.76 -6.08
C VAL A 109 19.82 4.38 -6.56
N LYS A 110 19.68 4.09 -7.86
CA LYS A 110 20.11 2.83 -8.48
C LYS A 110 21.63 2.65 -8.45
N ALA A 111 22.39 3.68 -8.83
CA ALA A 111 23.85 3.63 -8.82
C ALA A 111 24.40 3.32 -7.41
N ALA A 112 23.73 3.80 -6.37
CA ALA A 112 24.08 3.54 -4.97
C ALA A 112 23.50 2.23 -4.41
N ARG A 113 22.71 1.45 -5.17
CA ARG A 113 21.99 0.25 -4.71
C ARG A 113 21.10 0.53 -3.48
N ARG A 114 20.38 1.64 -3.54
CA ARG A 114 19.51 2.17 -2.48
C ARG A 114 18.04 2.17 -2.88
N GLU A 115 17.63 1.25 -3.73
CA GLU A 115 16.26 1.14 -4.24
C GLU A 115 15.24 0.99 -3.10
N CYS A 116 15.54 0.16 -2.11
CA CYS A 116 14.74 -0.01 -0.88
C CYS A 116 14.83 1.20 0.09
N GLY A 117 15.67 2.20 -0.18
CA GLY A 117 15.81 3.38 0.65
C GLY A 117 16.34 3.07 2.06
N ASN A 118 15.81 3.79 3.04
CA ASN A 118 15.95 3.45 4.46
C ASN A 118 15.13 2.22 4.77
N ARG A 119 15.74 1.32 5.54
CA ARG A 119 15.16 0.01 5.78
C ARG A 119 15.51 -0.57 7.12
N VAL A 120 14.67 -1.46 7.58
CA VAL A 120 14.94 -2.40 8.67
C VAL A 120 14.71 -3.81 8.15
N ALA A 121 15.54 -4.77 8.54
CA ALA A 121 15.27 -6.19 8.31
C ALA A 121 15.19 -6.92 9.64
N VAL A 122 14.16 -7.73 9.83
CA VAL A 122 13.91 -8.49 11.07
C VAL A 122 13.91 -9.98 10.77
N ALA A 123 14.81 -10.73 11.41
CA ALA A 123 14.87 -12.18 11.34
C ALA A 123 13.94 -12.81 12.39
N HIS A 124 13.14 -13.79 11.97
CA HIS A 124 12.11 -14.43 12.80
C HIS A 124 12.49 -15.85 13.27
N GLY A 125 13.70 -16.30 12.92
CA GLY A 125 14.12 -17.69 13.10
C GLY A 125 13.99 -18.48 11.80
N ASP A 126 14.71 -19.59 11.73
CA ASP A 126 14.66 -20.56 10.63
C ASP A 126 14.79 -19.95 9.24
N GLY A 127 15.59 -18.89 9.10
CA GLY A 127 15.84 -18.21 7.83
C GLY A 127 14.66 -17.39 7.30
N TRP A 128 13.61 -17.14 8.07
CA TRP A 128 12.58 -16.16 7.73
C TRP A 128 13.04 -14.75 8.09
N VAL A 129 12.94 -13.83 7.13
CA VAL A 129 13.30 -12.42 7.32
C VAL A 129 12.22 -11.54 6.68
N THR A 130 11.74 -10.54 7.41
CA THR A 130 10.94 -9.46 6.84
C THR A 130 11.81 -8.24 6.60
N ASP A 131 11.58 -7.57 5.48
CA ASP A 131 12.27 -6.35 5.09
C ASP A 131 11.27 -5.21 4.95
N TYR A 132 11.55 -4.08 5.59
CA TYR A 132 10.70 -2.89 5.60
C TYR A 132 11.45 -1.79 4.86
N CYS A 133 11.00 -1.43 3.66
CA CYS A 133 11.67 -0.44 2.80
C CYS A 133 10.94 0.91 2.81
N HIS A 134 11.59 1.93 2.28
CA HIS A 134 11.03 3.28 2.08
C HIS A 134 10.70 4.02 3.38
N MET A 135 11.43 3.70 4.45
CA MET A 135 11.24 4.37 5.74
C MET A 135 11.74 5.83 5.68
N ARG A 136 11.22 6.69 6.56
CA ARG A 136 11.62 8.11 6.59
C ARG A 136 13.05 8.25 7.10
N GLN A 137 13.82 9.10 6.43
CA GLN A 137 15.18 9.46 6.86
C GLN A 137 15.23 9.89 8.33
N GLY A 138 16.17 9.31 9.07
CA GLY A 138 16.42 9.64 10.48
C GLY A 138 15.30 9.20 11.44
N SER A 139 14.38 8.34 11.01
CA SER A 139 13.23 7.93 11.82
C SER A 139 13.37 6.58 12.48
N ILE A 140 14.38 5.78 12.10
CA ILE A 140 14.54 4.41 12.58
C ILE A 140 14.96 4.43 14.05
N ARG A 141 14.22 3.69 14.89
CA ARG A 141 14.35 3.68 16.36
C ARG A 141 15.06 2.44 16.89
N VAL A 142 15.41 1.52 16.00
CA VAL A 142 16.03 0.23 16.34
C VAL A 142 17.40 0.11 15.68
N LYS A 143 18.25 -0.75 16.23
CA LYS A 143 19.60 -1.01 15.73
C LYS A 143 19.81 -2.50 15.54
N VAL A 144 20.75 -2.85 14.67
CA VAL A 144 21.13 -4.24 14.43
C VAL A 144 21.50 -4.91 15.75
N GLY A 145 20.89 -6.06 16.01
CA GLY A 145 21.03 -6.81 17.26
C GLY A 145 19.82 -6.71 18.19
N ASP A 146 19.00 -5.66 18.07
CA ASP A 146 17.83 -5.48 18.94
C ASP A 146 16.80 -6.59 18.73
N MET A 147 16.17 -7.02 19.83
CA MET A 147 14.98 -7.87 19.79
C MET A 147 13.74 -6.98 19.74
N VAL A 148 12.83 -7.28 18.83
CA VAL A 148 11.57 -6.55 18.65
C VAL A 148 10.38 -7.46 18.85
N ALA A 149 9.33 -6.94 19.50
CA ALA A 149 8.04 -7.63 19.58
C ALA A 149 7.20 -7.39 18.32
N ALA A 150 6.28 -8.30 18.02
CA ALA A 150 5.30 -8.07 16.95
C ALA A 150 4.46 -6.82 17.28
N GLY A 151 4.37 -5.87 16.35
CA GLY A 151 3.67 -4.59 16.54
C GLY A 151 4.55 -3.50 17.17
N GLN A 152 5.81 -3.77 17.48
CA GLN A 152 6.72 -2.75 17.98
C GLN A 152 7.04 -1.73 16.87
N PRO A 153 6.96 -0.42 17.14
CA PRO A 153 7.40 0.61 16.20
C PRO A 153 8.90 0.49 15.86
N LEU A 154 9.22 0.44 14.57
CA LEU A 154 10.59 0.37 14.04
C LEU A 154 11.10 1.73 13.56
N GLY A 155 10.19 2.59 13.10
CA GLY A 155 10.45 3.93 12.58
C GLY A 155 9.17 4.51 11.98
N LEU A 156 9.29 5.41 11.00
CA LEU A 156 8.14 6.03 10.34
C LEU A 156 8.12 5.69 8.84
N VAL A 157 6.92 5.67 8.25
CA VAL A 157 6.75 5.63 6.79
C VAL A 157 7.40 6.88 6.18
N GLY A 158 8.06 6.70 5.05
CA GLY A 158 8.82 7.72 4.33
C GLY A 158 8.61 7.69 2.82
N LEU A 159 9.54 8.34 2.13
CA LEU A 159 9.66 8.41 0.67
C LEU A 159 11.09 8.14 0.19
N SER A 160 11.91 7.46 0.99
CA SER A 160 13.31 7.18 0.64
C SER A 160 13.45 6.04 -0.37
N GLY A 161 14.46 6.12 -1.25
CA GLY A 161 14.68 5.12 -2.29
C GLY A 161 13.82 5.33 -3.53
N MET A 162 13.42 4.24 -4.19
CA MET A 162 12.60 4.25 -5.41
C MET A 162 11.09 4.30 -5.07
N THR A 163 10.64 5.42 -4.49
CA THR A 163 9.28 5.55 -3.95
C THR A 163 8.51 6.68 -4.65
N GLU A 164 7.38 6.36 -5.29
CA GLU A 164 6.59 7.35 -6.06
C GLU A 164 5.41 7.96 -5.28
N PHE A 165 5.02 7.35 -4.17
CA PHE A 165 3.93 7.78 -3.31
C PHE A 165 4.13 7.25 -1.89
N PRO A 166 3.53 7.86 -0.85
CA PRO A 166 3.73 7.43 0.54
C PRO A 166 3.26 6.00 0.79
N HIS A 167 4.18 5.07 1.06
CA HIS A 167 3.86 3.68 1.40
C HIS A 167 5.00 3.04 2.18
N ILE A 168 4.68 1.93 2.86
CA ILE A 168 5.69 0.97 3.33
C ILE A 168 5.69 -0.23 2.39
N HIS A 169 6.87 -0.62 1.93
CA HIS A 169 7.05 -1.89 1.23
C HIS A 169 7.52 -2.94 2.23
N VAL A 170 6.82 -4.07 2.29
CA VAL A 170 7.19 -5.21 3.13
C VAL A 170 7.49 -6.43 2.29
N GLY A 171 8.77 -6.79 2.22
CA GLY A 171 9.25 -8.03 1.61
C GLY A 171 9.33 -9.16 2.62
N LEU A 172 9.02 -10.38 2.19
CA LEU A 172 9.25 -11.59 2.97
C LEU A 172 10.28 -12.46 2.25
N LEU A 173 11.35 -12.81 2.95
CA LEU A 173 12.47 -13.57 2.41
C LEU A 173 12.65 -14.88 3.18
N ARG A 174 13.06 -15.91 2.44
CA ARG A 174 13.47 -17.22 2.96
C ARG A 174 14.93 -17.48 2.62
N PHE A 175 15.76 -17.62 3.65
CA PHE A 175 17.18 -17.96 3.55
C PHE A 175 17.40 -19.45 3.83
N ALA A 176 17.89 -20.20 2.85
CA ALA A 176 18.32 -21.57 3.10
C ALA A 176 19.61 -21.58 3.96
N PRO A 177 19.85 -22.65 4.75
CA PRO A 177 21.06 -22.75 5.57
C PRO A 177 22.33 -22.51 4.75
N GLY A 178 23.21 -21.64 5.25
CA GLY A 178 24.49 -21.29 4.60
C GLY A 178 24.36 -20.40 3.36
N LYS A 179 23.18 -19.91 3.00
CA LYS A 179 22.99 -18.93 1.91
C LYS A 179 23.07 -17.51 2.44
N THR A 180 23.69 -16.63 1.65
CA THR A 180 23.81 -15.19 1.91
C THR A 180 22.70 -14.37 1.26
N GLU A 181 21.90 -14.99 0.39
CA GLU A 181 20.78 -14.38 -0.31
C GLU A 181 19.49 -15.11 0.05
N GLY A 182 18.44 -14.33 0.30
CA GLY A 182 17.11 -14.83 0.58
C GLY A 182 16.30 -14.86 -0.71
N VAL A 183 15.45 -15.87 -0.86
CA VAL A 183 14.47 -15.93 -1.94
C VAL A 183 13.14 -15.33 -1.48
N PRO A 184 12.48 -14.51 -2.30
CA PRO A 184 11.23 -13.87 -1.90
C PRO A 184 10.07 -14.85 -1.84
N VAL A 185 9.17 -14.60 -0.90
CA VAL A 185 7.99 -15.40 -0.59
C VAL A 185 6.76 -14.52 -0.69
N ASP A 186 5.70 -15.03 -1.31
CA ASP A 186 4.40 -14.36 -1.30
C ASP A 186 3.72 -14.59 0.06
N PRO A 187 3.39 -13.54 0.84
CA PRO A 187 2.78 -13.71 2.16
C PRO A 187 1.30 -14.12 2.11
N PHE A 188 0.63 -14.07 0.95
CA PHE A 188 -0.74 -14.52 0.74
C PHE A 188 -0.83 -16.00 0.39
N THR A 189 0.24 -16.61 -0.13
CA THR A 189 0.29 -18.04 -0.46
C THR A 189 1.30 -18.84 0.35
N GLY A 190 2.29 -18.19 0.96
CA GLY A 190 3.42 -18.83 1.63
C GLY A 190 4.40 -19.52 0.68
N ALA A 191 4.18 -19.43 -0.64
CA ALA A 191 5.04 -20.00 -1.67
C ALA A 191 6.16 -19.02 -2.06
N LEU A 192 7.26 -19.55 -2.61
CA LEU A 192 8.26 -18.72 -3.26
C LEU A 192 7.63 -17.99 -4.45
N LEU A 193 8.02 -16.73 -4.70
CA LEU A 193 7.50 -15.99 -5.87
C LEU A 193 7.81 -16.73 -7.19
N SER A 194 8.93 -17.44 -7.25
CA SER A 194 9.33 -18.26 -8.40
C SER A 194 8.42 -19.47 -8.68
N ALA A 195 7.46 -19.77 -7.80
CA ALA A 195 6.50 -20.85 -8.01
C ALA A 195 5.44 -20.50 -9.07
N GLY A 196 5.29 -19.23 -9.43
CA GLY A 196 4.25 -18.77 -10.33
C GLY A 196 2.99 -18.29 -9.57
N CYS A 197 2.14 -17.51 -10.23
CA CYS A 197 0.83 -17.14 -9.67
C CYS A 197 -0.12 -18.36 -9.58
N GLY A 198 -1.23 -18.21 -8.84
CA GLY A 198 -2.28 -19.24 -8.74
C GLY A 198 -1.95 -20.40 -7.79
N GLN A 199 -0.94 -20.24 -6.93
CA GLN A 199 -0.61 -21.24 -5.91
C GLN A 199 -1.77 -21.44 -4.93
N PRO A 200 -1.95 -22.65 -4.37
CA PRO A 200 -2.90 -22.88 -3.30
C PRO A 200 -2.65 -21.92 -2.12
N PRO A 201 -3.69 -21.22 -1.62
CA PRO A 201 -3.50 -20.21 -0.60
C PRO A 201 -3.12 -20.84 0.74
N LYS A 202 -1.91 -20.54 1.22
CA LYS A 202 -1.48 -20.76 2.61
C LYS A 202 -0.96 -19.44 3.19
N PRO A 203 -1.85 -18.46 3.43
CA PRO A 203 -1.45 -17.12 3.86
C PRO A 203 -0.71 -17.15 5.19
N LEU A 204 0.29 -16.28 5.32
CA LEU A 204 1.09 -16.10 6.52
C LEU A 204 0.56 -14.97 7.41
N TRP A 205 -0.39 -14.18 6.92
CA TRP A 205 -1.10 -13.17 7.70
C TRP A 205 -1.93 -13.83 8.82
N GLY A 206 -1.73 -13.37 10.06
CA GLY A 206 -2.50 -13.79 11.24
C GLY A 206 -3.96 -13.32 11.23
N GLN A 207 -4.34 -12.53 10.22
CA GLN A 207 -5.72 -12.12 9.97
C GLN A 207 -6.06 -12.33 8.49
N SER A 208 -7.35 -12.51 8.19
CA SER A 208 -7.81 -12.54 6.80
C SER A 208 -7.68 -11.14 6.18
N LEU A 209 -6.90 -11.04 5.12
CA LEU A 209 -6.80 -9.84 4.31
C LEU A 209 -7.53 -10.07 2.98
N PRO A 210 -8.63 -9.34 2.70
CA PRO A 210 -9.34 -9.50 1.44
C PRO A 210 -8.48 -9.03 0.26
N TYR A 211 -8.61 -9.72 -0.87
CA TYR A 211 -7.94 -9.32 -2.09
C TYR A 211 -8.50 -7.99 -2.63
N GLN A 212 -7.62 -7.02 -2.88
CA GLN A 212 -7.93 -5.71 -3.44
C GLN A 212 -7.55 -5.69 -4.93
N ALA A 213 -8.53 -6.00 -5.79
CA ALA A 213 -8.39 -5.89 -7.25
C ALA A 213 -8.16 -4.43 -7.73
N GLY A 214 -8.15 -3.48 -6.80
CA GLY A 214 -8.08 -2.04 -6.97
C GLY A 214 -9.02 -1.38 -5.96
N ASP A 215 -8.84 -0.11 -5.67
CA ASP A 215 -9.67 0.62 -4.70
C ASP A 215 -9.96 2.04 -5.19
N LEU A 216 -11.23 2.46 -5.12
CA LEU A 216 -11.64 3.87 -5.18
C LEU A 216 -11.31 4.46 -3.81
N TYR A 217 -10.06 4.83 -3.56
CA TYR A 217 -9.60 4.96 -2.18
C TYR A 217 -9.85 6.35 -1.55
N ALA A 218 -9.92 7.42 -2.35
CA ALA A 218 -10.29 8.74 -1.84
C ALA A 218 -11.18 9.49 -2.83
N VAL A 219 -12.08 10.29 -2.27
CA VAL A 219 -12.95 11.22 -2.99
C VAL A 219 -13.05 12.52 -2.20
N GLY A 220 -13.17 13.64 -2.90
CA GLY A 220 -13.29 14.93 -2.26
C GLY A 220 -13.85 16.01 -3.17
N PHE A 221 -13.89 17.22 -2.64
CA PHE A 221 -14.27 18.43 -3.36
C PHE A 221 -13.08 19.37 -3.53
N ALA A 222 -13.12 20.18 -4.58
CA ALA A 222 -12.26 21.33 -4.80
C ALA A 222 -13.06 22.44 -5.48
N ASP A 223 -12.60 23.69 -5.33
CA ASP A 223 -13.19 24.86 -6.00
C ASP A 223 -12.62 25.12 -7.41
N HIS A 224 -11.64 24.31 -7.81
CA HIS A 224 -10.99 24.28 -9.12
C HIS A 224 -10.77 22.81 -9.55
N LEU A 225 -10.34 22.58 -10.80
CA LEU A 225 -9.92 21.24 -11.22
C LEU A 225 -8.57 20.94 -10.57
N PRO A 226 -8.47 20.01 -9.61
CA PRO A 226 -7.22 19.80 -8.91
C PRO A 226 -6.20 19.08 -9.80
N THR A 227 -4.93 19.32 -9.52
CA THR A 227 -3.81 18.58 -10.09
C THR A 227 -3.57 17.28 -9.31
N ALA A 228 -2.86 16.34 -9.94
CA ALA A 228 -2.49 15.10 -9.28
C ALA A 228 -1.60 15.32 -8.04
N ASP A 229 -0.73 16.34 -8.06
CA ASP A 229 0.16 16.64 -6.94
C ASP A 229 -0.60 17.26 -5.75
N GLU A 230 -1.60 18.10 -6.00
CA GLU A 230 -2.49 18.63 -4.95
C GLU A 230 -3.22 17.50 -4.22
N VAL A 231 -3.84 16.57 -4.96
CA VAL A 231 -4.55 15.44 -4.34
C VAL A 231 -3.60 14.50 -3.61
N LYS A 232 -2.41 14.24 -4.17
CA LYS A 232 -1.39 13.41 -3.50
C LYS A 232 -0.84 14.07 -2.24
N ARG A 233 -0.83 15.41 -2.17
CA ARG A 233 -0.42 16.15 -0.96
C ARG A 233 -1.50 16.11 0.12
N HIS A 234 -2.72 16.49 -0.22
CA HIS A 234 -3.82 16.68 0.74
C HIS A 234 -5.14 16.15 0.18
N ALA A 235 -5.40 14.85 0.32
CA ALA A 235 -6.63 14.25 -0.21
C ALA A 235 -7.87 14.58 0.64
N GLN A 236 -7.73 15.07 1.88
CA GLN A 236 -8.88 15.37 2.74
C GLN A 236 -9.36 16.83 2.69
N GLY A 237 -8.57 17.76 2.11
CA GLY A 237 -8.70 19.19 2.44
C GLY A 237 -8.66 20.18 1.27
N LEU A 238 -9.02 19.79 0.04
CA LEU A 238 -8.82 20.66 -1.13
C LEU A 238 -9.75 21.88 -1.26
N ALA A 239 -10.71 22.12 -0.36
CA ALA A 239 -11.41 23.41 -0.32
C ALA A 239 -12.18 23.69 0.97
N VAL A 240 -12.14 24.96 1.40
CA VAL A 240 -13.30 25.66 1.97
C VAL A 240 -14.00 26.32 0.79
N VAL A 241 -15.27 25.99 0.54
CA VAL A 241 -16.01 26.53 -0.61
C VAL A 241 -16.90 27.67 -0.14
N THR A 242 -16.71 28.85 -0.73
CA THR A 242 -17.60 30.01 -0.53
C THR A 242 -18.62 30.10 -1.67
N PRO A 243 -19.70 30.90 -1.53
CA PRO A 243 -20.63 31.18 -2.64
C PRO A 243 -19.95 31.65 -3.92
N ASP A 244 -18.78 32.28 -3.80
CA ASP A 244 -17.98 32.80 -4.89
C ASP A 244 -16.91 31.84 -5.41
N ALA A 245 -16.87 30.59 -4.96
CA ALA A 245 -15.96 29.57 -5.51
C ALA A 245 -16.14 29.43 -7.04
N PRO A 246 -15.07 29.48 -7.85
CA PRO A 246 -15.20 29.54 -9.32
C PRO A 246 -15.79 28.27 -9.94
N ALA A 247 -15.66 27.13 -9.25
CA ALA A 247 -16.31 25.88 -9.60
C ALA A 247 -16.65 25.06 -8.34
N LEU A 248 -17.44 24.02 -8.53
CA LEU A 248 -17.55 22.90 -7.61
C LEU A 248 -17.12 21.64 -8.37
N VAL A 249 -16.00 21.07 -7.95
CA VAL A 249 -15.39 19.90 -8.61
C VAL A 249 -15.35 18.76 -7.61
N ALA A 250 -15.99 17.65 -7.94
CA ALA A 250 -15.78 16.39 -7.24
C ALA A 250 -14.64 15.64 -7.92
N TRP A 251 -13.70 15.14 -7.13
CA TRP A 251 -12.57 14.37 -7.62
C TRP A 251 -12.49 13.03 -6.89
N ALA A 252 -11.79 12.08 -7.51
CA ALA A 252 -11.59 10.73 -7.03
C ALA A 252 -10.19 10.25 -7.35
N THR A 253 -9.63 9.43 -6.48
CA THR A 253 -8.38 8.70 -6.71
C THR A 253 -8.60 7.20 -6.62
N LEU A 254 -7.94 6.48 -7.51
CA LEU A 254 -8.09 5.05 -7.69
C LEU A 254 -6.73 4.38 -7.76
N PHE A 255 -6.63 3.17 -7.20
CA PHE A 255 -5.52 2.25 -7.42
C PHE A 255 -5.95 1.09 -8.31
N GLY A 256 -5.03 0.64 -9.19
CA GLY A 256 -5.20 -0.56 -9.99
C GLY A 256 -6.30 -0.47 -11.04
N VAL A 257 -6.45 0.69 -11.69
CA VAL A 257 -7.40 0.91 -12.79
C VAL A 257 -7.06 0.02 -13.99
N LYS A 258 -8.09 -0.47 -14.67
CA LYS A 258 -7.99 -1.29 -15.88
C LYS A 258 -8.71 -0.65 -17.05
N GLY A 259 -8.21 -0.90 -18.25
CA GLY A 259 -8.91 -0.53 -19.48
C GLY A 259 -10.32 -1.10 -19.50
N GLY A 260 -11.32 -0.25 -19.70
CA GLY A 260 -12.74 -0.61 -19.70
C GLY A 260 -13.46 -0.36 -18.36
N ASP A 261 -12.75 0.08 -17.32
CA ASP A 261 -13.38 0.57 -16.09
C ASP A 261 -14.15 1.88 -16.37
N ARG A 262 -15.16 2.18 -15.54
CA ARG A 262 -15.97 3.41 -15.65
C ARG A 262 -16.08 4.10 -14.30
N LEU A 263 -15.94 5.42 -14.29
CA LEU A 263 -16.12 6.25 -13.09
C LEU A 263 -17.32 7.18 -13.25
N GLY A 264 -18.41 6.84 -12.59
CA GLY A 264 -19.58 7.70 -12.45
C GLY A 264 -19.37 8.74 -11.35
N VAL A 265 -19.74 9.99 -11.64
CA VAL A 265 -19.69 11.10 -10.69
C VAL A 265 -21.02 11.86 -10.75
N ARG A 266 -21.74 11.91 -9.63
CA ARG A 266 -23.00 12.65 -9.48
C ARG A 266 -22.88 13.69 -8.39
N LEU A 267 -23.10 14.95 -8.71
CA LEU A 267 -23.14 16.08 -7.78
C LEU A 267 -24.59 16.52 -7.56
N THR A 268 -24.96 16.69 -6.29
CA THR A 268 -26.29 17.09 -5.85
C THR A 268 -26.20 18.38 -5.03
N ALA A 269 -27.10 19.32 -5.29
CA ALA A 269 -27.23 20.60 -4.60
C ALA A 269 -27.95 20.46 -3.24
N PRO A 270 -27.95 21.51 -2.39
CA PRO A 270 -28.62 21.48 -1.09
C PRO A 270 -30.13 21.21 -1.15
N ASP A 271 -30.80 21.58 -2.24
CA ASP A 271 -32.23 21.34 -2.47
C ASP A 271 -32.54 19.92 -2.99
N GLY A 272 -31.52 19.08 -3.17
CA GLY A 272 -31.63 17.72 -3.70
C GLY A 272 -31.59 17.64 -5.23
N SER A 273 -31.50 18.76 -5.95
CA SER A 273 -31.40 18.74 -7.42
C SER A 273 -30.02 18.25 -7.89
N THR A 274 -29.99 17.50 -8.99
CA THR A 274 -28.73 17.04 -9.60
C THR A 274 -28.09 18.19 -10.39
N LEU A 275 -26.90 18.59 -9.99
CA LEU A 275 -26.12 19.62 -10.68
C LEU A 275 -25.36 19.08 -11.87
N LEU A 276 -24.84 17.86 -11.72
CA LEU A 276 -23.98 17.18 -12.68
C LEU A 276 -24.12 15.68 -12.47
N GLU A 277 -24.22 14.94 -13.57
CA GLU A 277 -24.03 13.50 -13.59
C GLU A 277 -23.21 13.15 -14.83
N GLN A 278 -22.04 12.56 -14.61
CA GLN A 278 -21.08 12.25 -15.67
C GLN A 278 -20.49 10.86 -15.45
N THR A 279 -20.10 10.22 -16.55
CA THR A 279 -19.32 8.98 -16.52
C THR A 279 -18.04 9.18 -17.30
N ILE A 280 -16.92 8.85 -16.69
CA ILE A 280 -15.58 8.90 -17.28
C ILE A 280 -15.18 7.48 -17.65
N ALA A 281 -14.86 7.25 -18.93
CA ALA A 281 -14.25 6.00 -19.38
C ALA A 281 -12.77 5.96 -18.96
N LEU A 282 -12.33 4.83 -18.43
CA LEU A 282 -10.94 4.59 -18.03
C LEU A 282 -10.36 3.54 -18.98
N ASP A 283 -9.74 4.00 -20.08
CA ASP A 283 -9.40 3.14 -21.22
C ASP A 283 -8.01 2.48 -21.13
N ARG A 284 -7.28 2.70 -20.03
CA ARG A 284 -5.91 2.20 -19.85
C ARG A 284 -5.70 1.64 -18.46
N ASP A 285 -4.78 0.69 -18.40
CA ASP A 285 -4.24 0.18 -17.14
C ASP A 285 -3.39 1.27 -16.47
N GLN A 286 -3.69 1.59 -15.21
CA GLN A 286 -2.96 2.57 -14.43
C GLN A 286 -2.84 2.11 -12.97
N ALA A 287 -1.62 2.08 -12.44
CA ALA A 287 -1.39 1.76 -11.03
C ALA A 287 -2.10 2.76 -10.11
N TRP A 288 -2.06 4.05 -10.45
CA TRP A 288 -2.79 5.12 -9.78
C TRP A 288 -3.44 6.05 -10.81
N ARG A 289 -4.66 6.51 -10.52
CA ARG A 289 -5.41 7.46 -11.35
C ARG A 289 -6.18 8.44 -10.48
N MET A 290 -6.07 9.73 -10.79
CA MET A 290 -7.03 10.74 -10.35
C MET A 290 -8.00 11.06 -11.49
N ALA A 291 -9.29 11.21 -11.20
CA ALA A 291 -10.28 11.72 -12.14
C ALA A 291 -11.21 12.71 -11.44
N ALA A 292 -11.82 13.62 -12.18
CA ALA A 292 -12.66 14.66 -11.61
C ALA A 292 -13.74 15.12 -12.60
N SER A 293 -14.87 15.52 -12.04
CA SER A 293 -16.02 16.08 -12.75
C SER A 293 -16.56 17.24 -11.93
N GLY A 294 -16.90 18.35 -12.58
CA GLY A 294 -17.31 19.55 -11.86
C GLY A 294 -18.13 20.50 -12.72
N LYS A 295 -18.70 21.50 -12.05
CA LYS A 295 -19.54 22.52 -12.66
C LYS A 295 -18.98 23.90 -12.33
N LYS A 296 -18.93 24.79 -13.31
CA LYS A 296 -18.54 26.20 -13.11
C LYS A 296 -19.61 26.93 -12.30
N ARG A 297 -19.19 27.96 -11.57
CA ARG A 297 -20.07 28.81 -10.77
C ARG A 297 -21.24 29.37 -11.61
N PRO A 298 -22.50 29.25 -11.15
CA PRO A 298 -23.61 29.97 -11.73
C PRO A 298 -23.44 31.48 -11.59
N VAL A 299 -24.10 32.27 -12.42
CA VAL A 299 -24.08 33.75 -12.32
C VAL A 299 -24.57 34.23 -10.96
N SER A 300 -25.53 33.53 -10.36
CA SER A 300 -26.08 33.81 -9.03
C SER A 300 -25.17 33.43 -7.85
N GLY A 301 -24.00 32.85 -8.12
CA GLY A 301 -23.17 32.19 -7.10
C GLY A 301 -23.71 30.81 -6.70
N TRP A 302 -22.96 30.12 -5.84
CA TRP A 302 -23.40 28.88 -5.21
C TRP A 302 -24.36 29.17 -4.07
N VAL A 303 -25.40 28.36 -3.95
CA VAL A 303 -26.34 28.43 -2.83
C VAL A 303 -25.61 27.96 -1.58
N ILE A 304 -25.78 28.67 -0.46
CA ILE A 304 -25.23 28.23 0.82
C ILE A 304 -25.89 26.91 1.22
N GLY A 305 -25.09 25.95 1.66
CA GLY A 305 -25.57 24.67 2.15
C GLY A 305 -24.71 23.49 1.75
N ARG A 306 -25.21 22.30 2.06
CA ARG A 306 -24.50 21.04 1.84
C ARG A 306 -24.67 20.54 0.40
N TYR A 307 -23.55 20.44 -0.29
CA TYR A 307 -23.46 19.75 -1.58
C TYR A 307 -22.93 18.34 -1.36
N GLN A 308 -23.42 17.38 -2.14
CA GLN A 308 -23.01 15.98 -2.05
C GLN A 308 -22.47 15.50 -3.39
N ALA A 309 -21.42 14.69 -3.35
CA ALA A 309 -20.94 13.93 -4.50
C ALA A 309 -21.01 12.43 -4.20
N VAL A 310 -21.57 11.68 -5.13
CA VAL A 310 -21.51 10.22 -5.14
C VAL A 310 -20.63 9.81 -6.31
N VAL A 311 -19.56 9.08 -5.99
CA VAL A 311 -18.63 8.54 -6.98
C VAL A 311 -18.78 7.02 -6.98
N ILE A 312 -19.02 6.46 -8.17
CA ILE A 312 -19.20 5.03 -8.38
C ILE A 312 -18.15 4.57 -9.37
N TRP A 313 -17.31 3.63 -8.96
CA TRP A 313 -16.35 2.98 -9.83
C TRP A 313 -16.83 1.58 -10.19
N GLU A 314 -16.95 1.33 -11.47
CA GLU A 314 -17.43 0.06 -12.03
C GLU A 314 -16.32 -0.62 -12.81
N ARG A 315 -16.13 -1.91 -12.51
CA ARG A 315 -15.29 -2.81 -13.29
C ARG A 315 -16.17 -3.96 -13.82
N PRO A 316 -16.14 -4.26 -15.12
CA PRO A 316 -16.85 -5.41 -15.67
C PRO A 316 -16.56 -6.70 -14.88
N GLY A 317 -17.62 -7.41 -14.48
CA GLY A 317 -17.50 -8.66 -13.72
C GLY A 317 -17.14 -8.51 -12.24
N ARG A 318 -17.15 -7.30 -11.69
CA ARG A 318 -16.93 -7.05 -10.25
C ARG A 318 -18.06 -6.17 -9.67
N PRO A 319 -18.37 -6.30 -8.37
CA PRO A 319 -19.26 -5.36 -7.70
C PRO A 319 -18.72 -3.92 -7.78
N PRO A 320 -19.60 -2.91 -7.96
CA PRO A 320 -19.17 -1.53 -8.01
C PRO A 320 -18.67 -1.06 -6.64
N GLN A 321 -17.66 -0.20 -6.64
CA GLN A 321 -17.22 0.51 -5.44
C GLN A 321 -17.87 1.89 -5.43
N MET A 322 -18.43 2.30 -4.30
CA MET A 322 -19.09 3.59 -4.16
C MET A 322 -18.52 4.34 -2.97
N ARG A 323 -18.19 5.62 -3.17
CA ARG A 323 -17.92 6.55 -2.08
C ARG A 323 -18.76 7.80 -2.21
N THR A 324 -19.19 8.29 -1.06
CA THR A 324 -19.93 9.53 -0.94
C THR A 324 -19.09 10.53 -0.17
N THR A 325 -19.05 11.76 -0.66
CA THR A 325 -18.46 12.90 0.04
C THR A 325 -19.40 14.08 -0.04
N ALA A 326 -19.16 15.08 0.82
CA ALA A 326 -19.96 16.29 0.86
C ALA A 326 -19.08 17.47 1.24
N ILE A 327 -19.50 18.64 0.80
CA ILE A 327 -18.87 19.91 1.15
C ILE A 327 -19.94 20.90 1.56
N GLU A 328 -19.64 21.72 2.57
CA GLU A 328 -20.52 22.79 3.00
C GLU A 328 -20.08 24.09 2.33
N VAL A 329 -20.95 24.70 1.53
CA VAL A 329 -20.73 26.06 1.03
C VAL A 329 -21.16 27.02 2.13
N ARG A 330 -20.21 27.82 2.64
CA ARG A 330 -20.43 28.77 3.75
C ARG A 330 -20.01 30.18 3.34
N PRO A 331 -20.60 31.24 3.93
CA PRO A 331 -20.17 32.61 3.73
C PRO A 331 -18.67 32.81 3.95
#